data_AF-A0A8D8T099-F1
#
_entry.id   AF-A0A8D8T099-F1
#
_cell.length_a   1.000
_cell.length_b   1.000
_cell.length_c   1.000
_cell.angle_alpha   90.00
_cell.angle_beta   90.00
_cell.angle_gamma   90.00
#
_symmetry.space_group_name_H-M   'P 1'
#
loop_
_entity.id
_entity.type
_entity.pdbx_description
1 polymer ?
#
loop_
_entity_poly.entity_id
_entity_poly.type
_entity_poly.pdbx_seq_one_letter_code
_entity_poly.pdbx_strand_id
1 'polypeptide(L)'
;MTACIPCSSRIAPEDLDRWTDNIQNVLMADEGRGRFKQFLESRQLHDAINTLEFWERTNACLHTYERSCKNHHLSSHQKAEACAKFKRDARALVEYADENINFNVHQMTLLYAALDKDLEDLHNALARTLSSTSHLLDNEYVIFRKYLLKQKLSLHKKHGHSSGKLSPTSQAAKDRQNEGLHAKHHHHHGIGSAK
;
A
#
# COMPACT_ATOMS: atom_id res chain seq x y z
N MET A 1 -14.83 17.46 12.46
CA MET A 1 -13.77 18.33 11.93
C MET A 1 -12.95 17.50 10.96
N THR A 2 -13.06 17.72 9.65
CA THR A 2 -12.27 17.00 8.63
C THR A 2 -10.84 17.54 8.61
N ALA A 3 -9.93 16.84 9.31
CA ALA A 3 -8.51 17.15 9.27
C ALA A 3 -7.98 16.88 7.85
N CYS A 4 -7.48 17.92 7.21
CA CYS A 4 -6.81 17.83 5.92
C CYS A 4 -5.45 17.16 6.15
N ILE A 5 -5.20 16.01 5.51
CA ILE A 5 -3.89 15.34 5.52
C ILE A 5 -2.84 16.36 5.03
N PRO A 6 -1.69 16.53 5.71
CA PRO A 6 -0.66 17.44 5.25
C PRO A 6 -0.21 17.09 3.83
N CYS A 7 -0.57 17.92 2.86
CA CYS A 7 -0.20 17.78 1.45
C CYS A 7 1.29 18.02 1.17
N SER A 8 2.17 18.01 2.18
CA SER A 8 3.50 18.65 2.13
C SER A 8 4.69 17.74 1.87
N SER A 9 4.56 16.41 1.97
CA SER A 9 5.66 15.51 1.63
C SER A 9 5.45 14.94 0.23
N ARG A 10 6.15 15.53 -0.75
CA ARG A 10 6.23 14.99 -2.11
C ARG A 10 6.80 13.56 -2.03
N ILE A 11 5.99 12.58 -2.43
CA ILE A 11 6.44 11.19 -2.60
C ILE A 11 7.34 11.17 -3.85
N ALA A 12 8.51 10.57 -3.75
CA ALA A 12 9.38 10.39 -4.92
C ALA A 12 8.65 9.55 -5.98
N PRO A 13 8.76 9.86 -7.28
CA PRO A 13 8.11 9.09 -8.34
C PRO A 13 8.42 7.58 -8.28
N GLU A 14 9.65 7.23 -7.92
CA GLU A 14 10.13 5.85 -7.80
C GLU A 14 9.46 5.11 -6.64
N ASP A 15 9.31 5.78 -5.49
CA ASP A 15 8.59 5.24 -4.33
C ASP A 15 7.11 5.03 -4.63
N LEU A 16 6.50 5.98 -5.35
CA LEU A 16 5.11 5.89 -5.78
C LEU A 16 4.89 4.70 -6.71
N ASP A 17 5.75 4.52 -7.70
CA ASP A 17 5.64 3.39 -8.63
C ASP A 17 5.86 2.06 -7.89
N ARG A 18 6.83 1.99 -6.98
CA ARG A 18 7.07 0.82 -6.12
C ARG A 18 5.88 0.49 -5.22
N TRP A 19 5.33 1.47 -4.49
CA TRP A 19 4.21 1.27 -3.56
C TRP A 19 2.89 0.95 -4.26
N THR A 20 2.73 1.35 -5.53
CA THR A 20 1.54 1.05 -6.31
C THR A 20 1.60 -0.29 -7.04
N ASP A 21 2.70 -1.04 -6.95
CA ASP A 21 2.83 -2.36 -7.56
C ASP A 21 2.14 -3.44 -6.71
N ASN A 22 2.57 -3.59 -5.44
CA ASN A 22 2.02 -4.57 -4.52
C ASN A 22 2.03 -4.07 -3.06
N ILE A 23 1.20 -4.67 -2.19
CA ILE A 23 1.10 -4.27 -0.78
C ILE A 23 2.38 -4.54 0.01
N GLN A 24 3.14 -5.57 -0.33
CA GLN A 24 4.38 -5.91 0.37
C GLN A 24 5.41 -4.77 0.26
N ASN A 25 5.48 -4.11 -0.90
CA ASN A 25 6.33 -2.94 -1.10
C ASN A 25 5.96 -1.76 -0.18
N VAL A 26 4.67 -1.63 0.18
CA VAL A 26 4.21 -0.63 1.15
C VAL A 26 4.58 -1.06 2.56
N LEU A 27 4.29 -2.32 2.92
CA LEU A 27 4.50 -2.85 4.26
C LEU A 27 5.99 -2.95 4.62
N MET A 28 6.87 -3.21 3.66
CA MET A 28 8.31 -3.29 3.91
C MET A 28 9.00 -1.92 3.98
N ALA A 29 8.37 -0.84 3.52
CA ALA A 29 8.92 0.51 3.54
C ALA A 29 8.36 1.31 4.71
N ASP A 30 9.23 1.84 5.58
CA ASP A 30 8.80 2.64 6.75
C ASP A 30 7.92 3.84 6.35
N GLU A 31 8.33 4.59 5.31
CA GLU A 31 7.51 5.69 4.81
C GLU A 31 6.20 5.17 4.19
N GLY A 32 6.24 4.06 3.44
CA GLY A 32 5.08 3.44 2.84
C GLY A 32 4.02 3.06 3.88
N ARG A 33 4.43 2.38 4.96
CA ARG A 33 3.58 2.07 6.11
C ARG A 33 3.02 3.33 6.77
N GLY A 34 3.87 4.33 7.00
CA GLY A 34 3.43 5.60 7.59
C GLY A 34 2.33 6.28 6.77
N ARG A 35 2.47 6.31 5.44
CA ARG A 35 1.45 6.85 4.53
C ARG A 35 0.18 6.02 4.51
N PHE A 36 0.32 4.71 4.50
CA PHE A 36 -0.82 3.81 4.50
C PHE A 36 -1.62 3.97 5.79
N LYS A 37 -0.94 4.01 6.95
CA LYS A 37 -1.55 4.29 8.25
C LYS A 37 -2.30 5.62 8.28
N GLN A 38 -1.66 6.72 7.84
CA GLN A 38 -2.30 8.03 7.74
C GLN A 38 -3.56 8.01 6.85
N PHE A 39 -3.52 7.25 5.75
CA PHE A 39 -4.66 7.06 4.87
C PHE A 39 -5.79 6.32 5.60
N LEU A 40 -5.50 5.22 6.30
CA LEU A 40 -6.48 4.46 7.07
C LEU A 40 -7.12 5.31 8.19
N GLU A 41 -6.31 6.08 8.92
CA GLU A 41 -6.75 7.02 9.96
C GLU A 41 -7.68 8.10 9.39
N SER A 42 -7.34 8.70 8.26
CA SER A 42 -8.17 9.72 7.61
C SER A 42 -9.55 9.21 7.18
N ARG A 43 -9.66 7.89 6.97
CA ARG A 43 -10.89 7.20 6.57
C ARG A 43 -11.60 6.53 7.75
N GLN A 44 -11.03 6.61 8.96
CA GLN A 44 -11.54 5.99 10.18
C GLN A 44 -11.72 4.47 10.02
N LEU A 45 -10.77 3.82 9.33
CA LEU A 45 -10.77 2.37 9.11
C LEU A 45 -10.09 1.65 10.27
N HIS A 46 -10.75 1.64 11.44
CA HIS A 46 -10.20 1.12 12.69
C HIS A 46 -9.70 -0.32 12.61
N ASP A 47 -10.47 -1.22 12.00
CA ASP A 47 -10.08 -2.63 11.87
C ASP A 47 -8.80 -2.80 11.04
N ALA A 48 -8.65 -2.02 9.97
CA ALA A 48 -7.45 -2.02 9.14
C ALA A 48 -6.24 -1.40 9.87
N ILE A 49 -6.47 -0.40 10.73
CA ILE A 49 -5.42 0.18 11.58
C ILE A 49 -4.91 -0.87 12.57
N ASN A 50 -5.82 -1.57 13.25
CA ASN A 50 -5.46 -2.66 14.17
C ASN A 50 -4.73 -3.79 13.43
N THR A 51 -5.18 -4.11 12.20
CA THR A 51 -4.54 -5.12 11.35
C THR A 51 -3.12 -4.71 10.94
N LEU A 52 -2.91 -3.45 10.56
CA LEU A 52 -1.58 -2.92 10.28
C LEU A 52 -0.69 -2.91 11.53
N GLU A 53 -1.22 -2.51 12.68
CA GLU A 53 -0.49 -2.53 13.94
C GLU A 53 -0.07 -3.96 14.34
N PHE A 54 -0.98 -4.93 14.20
CA PHE A 54 -0.67 -6.33 14.43
C PHE A 54 0.43 -6.84 13.49
N TRP A 55 0.38 -6.46 12.22
CA TRP A 55 1.43 -6.77 11.25
C TRP A 55 2.79 -6.22 11.71
N GLU A 56 2.85 -4.95 12.12
CA GLU A 56 4.08 -4.29 12.57
C GLU A 56 4.67 -4.96 13.82
N ARG A 57 3.82 -5.24 14.82
CA ARG A 57 4.23 -5.92 16.06
C ARG A 57 4.71 -7.34 15.78
N THR A 58 4.04 -8.07 14.89
CA THR A 58 4.44 -9.43 14.48
C THR A 58 5.78 -9.41 13.75
N ASN A 59 5.98 -8.49 12.80
CA ASN A 59 7.23 -8.34 12.08
C ASN A 59 8.40 -8.00 13.02
N ALA A 60 8.19 -7.08 13.98
CA ALA A 60 9.19 -6.74 15.00
C ALA A 60 9.54 -7.93 15.91
N CYS A 61 8.54 -8.74 16.26
CA CYS A 61 8.73 -9.96 17.06
C CYS A 61 9.58 -10.99 16.32
N LEU A 62 9.31 -11.23 15.03
CA LEU A 62 10.08 -12.13 14.17
C LEU A 62 11.55 -11.69 14.05
N HIS A 63 11.79 -10.41 13.78
CA HIS A 63 13.17 -9.89 13.73
C HIS A 63 13.91 -10.01 15.07
N THR A 64 13.20 -9.88 16.19
CA THR A 64 13.80 -10.09 17.52
C THR A 64 14.26 -11.54 17.69
N TYR A 65 13.46 -12.50 17.23
CA TYR A 65 13.83 -13.91 17.22
C TYR A 65 15.04 -14.19 16.34
N GLU A 66 15.04 -13.69 15.10
CA GLU A 66 16.17 -13.87 14.17
C GLU A 66 17.47 -13.30 14.73
N ARG A 67 17.41 -12.10 15.34
CA ARG A 67 18.58 -11.41 15.87
C ARG A 67 19.11 -12.00 17.17
N SER A 68 18.25 -12.57 18.00
CA SER A 68 18.60 -12.91 19.38
C SER A 68 18.59 -14.41 19.62
N CYS A 69 17.56 -15.12 19.15
CA CYS A 69 17.42 -16.56 19.40
C CYS A 69 18.30 -17.41 18.48
N LYS A 70 18.66 -16.89 17.29
CA LYS A 70 19.57 -17.56 16.34
C LYS A 70 21.02 -17.07 16.43
N ASN A 71 21.32 -16.08 17.26
CA ASN A 71 22.66 -15.52 17.36
C ASN A 71 23.59 -16.38 18.21
N HIS A 72 24.68 -16.86 17.59
CA HIS A 72 25.68 -17.71 18.22
C HIS A 72 26.67 -16.94 19.11
N HIS A 73 26.70 -15.61 19.03
CA HIS A 73 27.60 -14.77 19.82
C HIS A 73 27.06 -14.41 21.20
N LEU A 74 25.81 -14.74 21.51
CA LEU A 74 25.22 -14.51 22.83
C LEU A 74 25.62 -15.62 23.79
N SER A 75 25.85 -15.24 25.06
CA SER A 75 25.98 -16.23 26.12
C SER A 75 24.68 -17.04 26.28
N SER A 76 24.80 -18.26 26.82
CA SER A 76 23.64 -19.14 27.06
C SER A 76 22.54 -18.47 27.89
N HIS A 77 22.92 -17.65 28.88
CA HIS A 77 21.97 -16.89 29.71
C HIS A 77 21.21 -15.84 28.89
N GLN A 78 21.93 -15.01 28.12
CA GLN A 78 21.32 -13.98 27.27
C GLN A 78 20.39 -14.59 26.22
N LYS A 79 20.79 -15.72 25.63
CA LYS A 79 19.97 -16.46 24.67
C LYS A 79 18.68 -16.98 25.31
N ALA A 80 18.77 -17.57 26.51
CA ALA A 80 17.60 -18.06 27.24
C ALA A 80 16.62 -16.92 27.55
N GLU A 81 17.12 -15.77 28.00
CA GLU A 81 16.32 -14.57 28.27
C GLU A 81 15.62 -14.05 27.00
N ALA A 82 16.35 -13.97 25.88
CA ALA A 82 15.79 -13.55 24.60
C ALA A 82 14.70 -14.51 24.09
N CYS A 83 14.93 -15.82 24.19
CA CYS A 83 13.94 -16.84 23.83
C CYS A 83 12.68 -16.75 24.71
N ALA A 84 12.84 -16.51 26.01
CA ALA A 84 11.72 -16.33 26.93
C ALA A 84 10.95 -15.04 26.62
N LYS A 85 11.64 -13.95 26.28
CA LYS A 85 11.01 -12.70 25.82
C LYS A 85 10.22 -12.92 24.53
N PHE A 86 10.79 -13.59 23.54
CA PHE A 86 10.09 -13.90 22.29
C PHE A 86 8.79 -14.69 22.54
N LYS A 87 8.82 -15.73 23.40
CA LYS A 87 7.60 -16.47 23.75
C LYS A 87 6.55 -15.60 24.43
N ARG A 88 6.96 -14.68 25.30
CA ARG A 88 6.04 -13.74 25.96
C ARG A 88 5.40 -12.78 24.96
N ASP A 89 6.22 -12.19 24.09
CA ASP A 89 5.74 -11.26 23.05
C ASP A 89 4.81 -11.98 22.07
N ALA A 90 5.11 -13.23 21.70
CA ALA A 90 4.25 -14.07 20.87
C ALA A 90 2.88 -14.36 21.53
N ARG A 91 2.83 -14.62 22.83
CA ARG A 91 1.56 -14.79 23.56
C ARG A 91 0.71 -13.51 23.52
N ALA A 92 1.33 -12.37 23.81
CA ALA A 92 0.66 -11.07 23.74
C ALA A 92 0.15 -10.75 22.32
N LEU A 93 0.86 -11.18 21.27
CA LEU A 93 0.39 -11.07 19.89
C LEU A 93 -0.86 -11.92 19.64
N VAL A 94 -0.89 -13.17 20.10
CA VAL A 94 -2.05 -14.05 19.93
C VAL A 94 -3.26 -13.50 20.67
N GLU A 95 -3.09 -13.00 21.89
CA GLU A 95 -4.15 -12.32 22.66
C GLU A 95 -4.67 -11.08 21.92
N TYR A 96 -3.76 -10.22 21.43
CA TYR A 96 -4.16 -9.06 20.62
C TYR A 96 -4.92 -9.47 19.36
N ALA A 97 -4.50 -10.54 18.69
CA ALA A 97 -5.14 -11.04 17.48
C ALA A 97 -6.58 -11.52 17.75
N ASP A 98 -6.80 -12.24 18.84
CA ASP A 98 -8.13 -12.75 19.23
C ASP A 98 -9.13 -11.61 19.46
N GLU A 99 -8.67 -10.52 20.05
CA GLU A 99 -9.53 -9.38 20.39
C GLU A 99 -9.74 -8.40 19.22
N ASN A 100 -8.73 -8.22 18.35
CA ASN A 100 -8.67 -7.08 17.44
C ASN A 100 -8.59 -7.44 15.95
N ILE A 101 -8.34 -8.70 15.61
CA ILE A 101 -8.04 -9.13 14.24
C ILE A 101 -9.10 -10.12 13.75
N ASN A 102 -9.61 -9.87 12.55
CA ASN A 102 -10.65 -10.70 11.95
C ASN A 102 -10.08 -12.00 11.33
N PHE A 103 -9.36 -12.78 12.14
CA PHE A 103 -8.95 -14.12 11.75
C PHE A 103 -10.10 -15.10 11.87
N ASN A 104 -10.15 -16.07 10.96
CA ASN A 104 -11.10 -17.16 11.10
C ASN A 104 -10.66 -18.13 12.22
N VAL A 105 -11.61 -18.94 12.70
CA VAL A 105 -11.39 -19.91 13.79
C VAL A 105 -10.20 -20.82 13.52
N HIS A 106 -10.00 -21.25 12.27
CA HIS A 106 -8.87 -22.10 11.92
C HIS A 106 -7.52 -21.39 12.08
N GLN A 107 -7.41 -20.15 11.60
CA GLN A 107 -6.21 -19.33 11.76
C GLN A 107 -5.87 -19.08 13.23
N MET A 108 -6.87 -18.74 14.06
CA MET A 108 -6.68 -18.57 15.50
C MET A 108 -6.29 -19.87 16.19
N THR A 109 -6.91 -20.99 15.83
CA THR A 109 -6.56 -22.32 16.39
C THR A 109 -5.10 -22.68 16.11
N LEU A 110 -4.61 -22.40 14.90
CA LEU A 110 -3.20 -22.63 14.55
C LEU A 110 -2.24 -21.76 15.37
N LEU A 111 -2.61 -20.50 15.63
CA LEU A 111 -1.84 -19.59 16.47
C LEU A 111 -1.76 -20.06 17.92
N TYR A 112 -2.89 -20.43 18.52
CA TYR A 112 -2.91 -20.99 19.88
C TYR A 112 -2.08 -22.27 19.99
N ALA A 113 -2.26 -23.20 19.05
CA ALA A 113 -1.52 -24.45 19.04
C ALA A 113 0.00 -24.24 18.90
N ALA A 114 0.43 -23.17 18.22
CA ALA A 114 1.84 -22.84 18.05
C ALA A 114 2.51 -22.35 19.35
N LEU A 115 1.75 -21.79 20.31
CA LEU A 115 2.31 -21.30 21.59
C LEU A 115 2.89 -22.42 22.47
N ASP A 116 2.42 -23.65 22.27
CA ASP A 116 2.86 -24.85 22.99
C ASP A 116 3.96 -25.63 22.25
N LYS A 117 4.36 -25.16 21.06
CA LYS A 117 5.45 -25.75 20.27
C LYS A 117 6.82 -25.22 20.67
N ASP A 118 7.85 -25.76 20.02
CA ASP A 118 9.18 -25.18 20.11
C ASP A 118 9.24 -23.78 19.44
N LEU A 119 10.38 -23.12 19.62
CA LEU A 119 10.55 -21.74 19.16
C LEU A 119 10.57 -21.60 17.64
N GLU A 120 11.04 -22.62 16.92
CA GLU A 120 11.13 -22.60 15.47
C GLU A 120 9.75 -22.79 14.85
N ASP A 121 8.96 -23.73 15.36
CA ASP A 121 7.56 -23.91 14.99
C ASP A 121 6.72 -22.67 15.27
N LEU A 122 6.89 -22.06 16.45
CA LEU A 122 6.22 -20.80 16.80
C LEU A 122 6.60 -19.66 15.86
N HIS A 123 7.89 -19.51 15.57
CA HIS A 123 8.39 -18.54 14.59
C HIS A 123 7.76 -18.75 13.21
N ASN A 124 7.74 -19.99 12.72
CA ASN A 124 7.19 -20.32 11.41
C ASN A 124 5.68 -20.09 11.35
N ALA A 125 4.95 -20.35 12.44
CA ALA A 125 3.54 -20.00 12.55
C ALA A 125 3.32 -18.50 12.45
N LEU A 126 4.05 -17.68 13.23
CA LEU A 126 3.96 -16.22 13.18
C LEU A 126 4.33 -15.65 11.80
N ALA A 127 5.34 -16.22 11.13
CA ALA A 127 5.72 -15.81 9.77
C ALA A 127 4.62 -16.06 8.74
N ARG A 128 3.92 -17.21 8.82
CA ARG A 128 2.74 -17.49 7.97
C ARG A 128 1.57 -16.56 8.30
N THR A 129 1.37 -16.27 9.58
CA THR A 129 0.36 -15.32 10.04
C THR A 129 0.62 -13.93 9.45
N LEU A 130 1.87 -13.47 9.39
CA LEU A 130 2.22 -12.19 8.78
C LEU A 130 1.75 -12.08 7.32
N SER A 131 1.94 -13.14 6.52
CA SER A 131 1.42 -13.20 5.15
C SER A 131 -0.12 -13.14 5.11
N SER A 132 -0.78 -13.83 6.04
CA SER A 132 -2.24 -13.82 6.15
C SER A 132 -2.77 -12.43 6.55
N THR A 133 -2.09 -11.74 7.46
CA THR A 133 -2.42 -10.37 7.87
C THR A 133 -2.27 -9.38 6.71
N SER A 134 -1.26 -9.53 5.86
CA SER A 134 -1.15 -8.69 4.65
C SER A 134 -2.36 -8.85 3.74
N HIS A 135 -2.91 -10.07 3.59
CA HIS A 135 -4.12 -10.29 2.79
C HIS A 135 -5.36 -9.64 3.37
N LEU A 136 -5.46 -9.53 4.71
CA LEU A 136 -6.56 -8.80 5.35
C LEU A 136 -6.55 -7.30 5.01
N LEU A 137 -5.43 -6.75 4.55
CA LEU A 137 -5.28 -5.34 4.15
C LEU A 137 -5.43 -5.12 2.64
N ASP A 138 -5.64 -6.16 1.83
CA ASP A 138 -5.64 -6.06 0.36
C ASP A 138 -6.74 -5.12 -0.15
N ASN A 139 -7.93 -5.15 0.48
CA ASN A 139 -9.05 -4.29 0.08
C ASN A 139 -8.73 -2.81 0.28
N GLU A 140 -8.21 -2.45 1.45
CA GLU A 140 -7.81 -1.09 1.79
C GLU A 140 -6.62 -0.64 0.95
N TYR A 141 -5.69 -1.55 0.66
CA TYR A 141 -4.56 -1.30 -0.23
C TYR A 141 -5.02 -0.94 -1.64
N VAL A 142 -6.02 -1.63 -2.21
CA VAL A 142 -6.57 -1.28 -3.53
C VAL A 142 -7.10 0.15 -3.57
N ILE A 143 -7.75 0.61 -2.49
CA ILE A 143 -8.26 1.98 -2.40
C ILE A 143 -7.11 2.98 -2.20
N PHE A 144 -6.14 2.64 -1.35
CA PHE A 144 -4.93 3.44 -1.12
C PHE A 144 -4.12 3.63 -2.41
N ARG A 145 -3.93 2.57 -3.20
CA ARG A 145 -3.27 2.62 -4.51
C ARG A 145 -3.96 3.60 -5.45
N LYS A 146 -5.30 3.55 -5.55
CA LYS A 146 -6.08 4.50 -6.36
C LYS A 146 -5.90 5.94 -5.86
N TYR A 147 -5.85 6.13 -4.54
CA TYR A 147 -5.60 7.43 -3.91
C TYR A 147 -4.22 7.99 -4.28
N LEU A 148 -3.17 7.16 -4.22
CA LEU A 148 -1.80 7.51 -4.63
C LEU A 148 -1.72 7.92 -6.12
N LEU A 149 -2.31 7.13 -7.01
CA LEU A 149 -2.31 7.41 -8.45
C LEU A 149 -3.08 8.70 -8.80
N LYS A 150 -4.19 8.98 -8.11
CA LYS A 150 -4.95 10.22 -8.28
C LYS A 150 -4.10 11.45 -7.89
N GLN A 151 -3.31 11.34 -6.84
CA GLN A 151 -2.38 12.40 -6.45
C GLN A 151 -1.33 12.65 -7.54
N LYS A 152 -0.74 11.59 -8.12
CA LYS A 152 0.20 11.68 -9.26
C LYS A 152 -0.38 12.53 -10.40
N LEU A 153 -1.59 12.20 -10.84
CA LEU A 153 -2.25 12.87 -11.96
C LEU A 153 -2.56 14.35 -11.66
N SER A 154 -2.93 14.67 -10.42
CA SER A 154 -3.21 16.05 -10.01
C SER A 154 -1.96 16.94 -10.00
N LEU A 155 -0.78 16.38 -9.74
CA LEU A 155 0.49 17.10 -9.76
C LEU A 155 0.90 17.45 -11.20
N HIS A 156 0.69 16.54 -12.16
CA HIS A 156 0.98 16.80 -13.57
C HIS A 156 0.08 17.89 -14.18
N LYS A 157 -1.20 17.96 -13.79
CA LYS A 157 -2.13 18.99 -14.30
C LYS A 157 -1.76 20.41 -13.85
N LYS A 158 -1.17 20.59 -12.66
CA LYS A 158 -0.77 21.92 -12.18
C LYS A 158 0.47 22.49 -12.89
N HIS A 159 1.31 21.63 -13.48
CA HIS A 159 2.48 22.07 -14.26
C HIS A 159 2.19 22.33 -15.75
N GLY A 160 1.05 21.88 -16.28
CA GLY A 160 0.66 22.10 -17.67
C GLY A 160 -0.17 23.36 -17.97
N HIS A 161 -0.35 24.27 -17.01
CA HIS A 161 -1.23 25.44 -17.16
C HIS A 161 -0.58 26.81 -16.90
N SER A 162 0.77 26.89 -16.89
CA SER A 162 1.49 28.16 -16.72
C SER A 162 2.22 28.68 -17.97
N SER A 163 1.81 28.28 -19.17
CA SER A 163 2.32 28.87 -20.42
C SER A 163 1.15 29.25 -21.32
N GLY A 164 0.72 30.51 -21.22
CA GLY A 164 -0.35 31.04 -22.05
C GLY A 164 -1.01 32.34 -21.56
N LYS A 165 -0.28 33.22 -20.85
CA LYS A 165 -0.68 34.64 -20.82
C LYS A 165 -0.22 35.26 -22.14
N LEU A 166 -1.03 35.12 -23.18
CA LEU A 166 -1.05 36.09 -24.27
C LEU A 166 -2.07 37.17 -23.87
N SER A 167 -1.56 38.39 -23.69
CA SER A 167 -2.33 39.58 -23.38
C SER A 167 -3.40 39.86 -24.44
N PRO A 168 -4.55 40.44 -24.06
CA PRO A 168 -5.58 40.85 -24.99
C PRO A 168 -5.26 42.26 -25.50
N THR A 169 -4.99 42.44 -26.79
CA THR A 169 -5.06 43.77 -27.40
C THR A 169 -5.40 43.70 -28.90
N SER A 170 -6.45 44.46 -29.25
CA SER A 170 -6.84 44.99 -30.56
C SER A 170 -7.58 44.11 -31.59
N GLN A 171 -8.91 44.27 -31.55
CA GLN A 171 -9.75 44.95 -32.56
C GLN A 171 -9.56 44.66 -34.07
N ALA A 172 -10.68 44.21 -34.64
CA ALA A 172 -11.33 44.66 -35.89
C ALA A 172 -10.88 44.17 -37.28
N ALA A 173 -11.92 43.73 -38.00
CA ALA A 173 -12.20 43.85 -39.42
C ALA A 173 -11.50 42.87 -40.39
N LYS A 174 -12.29 41.94 -40.95
CA LYS A 174 -12.89 42.13 -42.29
C LYS A 174 -13.80 40.97 -42.71
N ASP A 175 -15.01 41.35 -43.08
CA ASP A 175 -15.89 40.65 -44.00
C ASP A 175 -15.18 40.35 -45.35
N ARG A 176 -15.42 39.17 -45.92
CA ARG A 176 -16.17 38.97 -47.18
C ARG A 176 -15.87 37.60 -47.82
N GLN A 177 -16.98 36.89 -48.06
CA GLN A 177 -17.33 36.12 -49.28
C GLN A 177 -16.23 35.30 -49.97
N ASN A 178 -16.45 33.98 -50.08
CA ASN A 178 -16.67 33.40 -51.41
C ASN A 178 -17.40 32.05 -51.36
N GLU A 179 -18.53 31.99 -52.04
CA GLU A 179 -19.20 30.77 -52.47
C GLU A 179 -18.39 30.10 -53.59
N GLY A 180 -18.41 28.77 -53.67
CA GLY A 180 -17.69 28.04 -54.71
C GLY A 180 -18.02 26.55 -54.72
N LEU A 181 -19.18 26.23 -55.30
CA LEU A 181 -19.61 24.89 -55.72
C LEU A 181 -18.62 24.24 -56.72
N HIS A 182 -18.32 22.94 -56.54
CA HIS A 182 -18.42 21.85 -57.54
C HIS A 182 -17.81 20.56 -56.96
N ALA A 183 -18.61 19.48 -56.82
CA ALA A 183 -18.60 18.27 -57.67
C ALA A 183 -17.42 17.31 -57.35
N LYS A 184 -17.46 15.98 -57.41
CA LYS A 184 -18.41 14.87 -57.67
C LYS A 184 -17.55 13.59 -57.52
N HIS A 185 -18.17 12.47 -57.16
CA HIS A 185 -17.82 11.07 -57.51
C HIS A 185 -16.46 10.42 -57.16
N HIS A 186 -16.53 9.31 -56.38
CA HIS A 186 -16.24 7.89 -56.74
C HIS A 186 -15.90 7.12 -55.45
N HIS A 187 -16.77 6.24 -54.91
CA HIS A 187 -16.87 4.80 -55.19
C HIS A 187 -15.54 4.07 -55.43
N HIS A 188 -15.07 3.28 -54.45
CA HIS A 188 -14.65 1.90 -54.69
C HIS A 188 -14.53 1.03 -53.43
N HIS A 189 -15.07 -0.19 -53.55
CA HIS A 189 -14.96 -1.35 -52.66
C HIS A 189 -13.55 -1.97 -52.57
N GLY A 190 -13.31 -2.67 -51.47
CA GLY A 190 -12.40 -3.83 -51.32
C GLY A 190 -12.30 -4.18 -49.84
N ILE A 191 -12.98 -5.19 -49.28
CA ILE A 191 -12.81 -6.65 -49.41
C ILE A 191 -11.34 -7.07 -49.49
N GLY A 192 -10.85 -7.65 -48.40
CA GLY A 192 -9.56 -8.33 -48.30
C GLY A 192 -9.50 -9.21 -47.06
N SER A 193 -9.88 -10.48 -47.23
CA SER A 193 -9.61 -11.60 -46.33
C SER A 193 -8.18 -12.13 -46.50
N ALA A 194 -7.79 -13.02 -45.57
CA ALA A 194 -6.64 -13.94 -45.54
C ALA A 194 -5.44 -13.42 -44.71
N LYS A 195 -4.81 -14.20 -43.84
CA LYS A 195 -4.79 -15.65 -43.59
C LYS A 195 -4.75 -15.94 -42.10
#